data_AF-A0A7C5S9R5-F1
#
_entry.id   AF-A0A7C5S9R5-F1
#
_cell.length_a   1.000
_cell.length_b   1.000
_cell.length_c   1.000
_cell.angle_alpha   90.00
_cell.angle_beta   90.00
_cell.angle_gamma   90.00
#
_symmetry.space_group_name_H-M   'P 1'
#
loop_
_entity.id
_entity.type
_entity.pdbx_description
1 polymer ?
#
loop_
_entity_poly.entity_id
_entity_poly.type
_entity_poly.pdbx_seq_one_letter_code
_entity_poly.pdbx_strand_id
1 'polypeptide(L)'
;MSKKRAGKKTELVIASTSSTQNSGLFDVLIPAYERSSRYNVRVRVIAVGTGKAIRIAKKGEADLLFVHDPFREEKFVAGGYGVNRRAVMHNEFVIVGPEDDPAGIRGLDSAAEAFEHIAETGSAFVSRGDDSGTNMKELDIWEDAGINPRGKGWYFEAGAKMGDTLIAADRKKAY
;
A
#
# COMPACT_ATOMS: atom_id res chain seq x y z
N MET A 1 -3.67 51.33 5.81
CA MET A 1 -3.68 49.91 5.43
C MET A 1 -3.14 49.08 6.60
N SER A 2 -4.02 48.39 7.34
CA SER A 2 -3.63 47.59 8.50
C SER A 2 -3.03 46.26 8.04
N LYS A 3 -1.77 45.98 8.39
CA LYS A 3 -1.14 44.67 8.21
C LYS A 3 -1.91 43.66 9.06
N LYS A 4 -2.73 42.81 8.44
CA LYS A 4 -3.26 41.59 9.06
C LYS A 4 -2.07 40.83 9.66
N ARG A 5 -1.98 40.75 10.99
CA ARG A 5 -1.09 39.80 11.67
C ARG A 5 -1.52 38.40 11.22
N ALA A 6 -0.67 37.70 10.47
CA ALA A 6 -0.87 36.29 10.20
C ALA A 6 -0.91 35.57 11.56
N GLY A 7 -2.04 34.95 11.90
CA GLY A 7 -2.20 34.21 13.15
C GLY A 7 -1.15 33.10 13.28
N LYS A 8 -0.80 32.71 14.51
CA LYS A 8 0.11 31.59 14.80
C LYS A 8 -0.36 30.35 14.01
N LYS A 9 0.49 29.77 13.16
CA LYS A 9 0.15 28.56 12.41
C LYS A 9 -0.04 27.40 13.39
N THR A 10 -1.17 26.73 13.30
CA THR A 10 -1.41 25.47 14.03
C THR A 10 -0.74 24.36 13.26
N GLU A 11 0.17 23.61 13.88
CA GLU A 11 0.78 22.44 13.25
C GLU A 11 -0.11 21.21 13.49
N LEU A 12 -0.32 20.42 12.44
CA LEU A 12 -0.98 19.12 12.48
C LEU A 12 0.04 18.05 12.07
N VAL A 13 0.37 17.15 12.99
CA VAL A 13 1.36 16.10 12.79
C VAL A 13 0.66 14.79 12.44
N ILE A 14 1.00 14.21 11.30
CA ILE A 14 0.49 12.92 10.83
C ILE A 14 1.60 11.88 10.95
N ALA A 15 1.37 10.81 11.72
CA ALA A 15 2.17 9.59 11.64
C ALA A 15 1.62 8.70 10.52
N SER A 16 2.44 8.38 9.52
CA SER A 16 2.02 7.61 8.34
C SER A 16 3.06 6.60 7.91
N THR A 17 2.75 5.83 6.86
CA THR A 17 3.67 4.87 6.28
C THR A 17 4.55 5.46 5.17
N SER A 18 5.76 4.92 5.00
CA SER A 18 6.62 5.27 3.87
C SER A 18 5.99 4.91 2.51
N SER A 19 5.21 3.82 2.42
CA SER A 19 4.49 3.46 1.20
C SER A 19 3.43 4.49 0.79
N THR A 20 2.68 5.04 1.75
CA THR A 20 1.69 6.11 1.48
C THR A 20 2.37 7.43 1.13
N GLN A 21 3.54 7.75 1.71
CA GLN A 21 4.31 8.91 1.28
C GLN A 21 4.81 8.75 -0.17
N ASN A 22 5.35 7.58 -0.51
CA ASN A 22 5.94 7.31 -1.81
C ASN A 22 4.91 7.23 -2.95
N SER A 23 3.62 7.07 -2.65
CA SER A 23 2.57 7.13 -3.67
C SER A 23 2.30 8.55 -4.19
N GLY A 24 2.85 9.58 -3.54
CA GLY A 24 2.59 11.00 -3.88
C GLY A 24 1.24 11.52 -3.37
N LEU A 25 0.47 10.71 -2.65
CA LEU A 25 -0.85 11.10 -2.12
C LEU A 25 -0.78 12.40 -1.29
N PHE A 26 0.20 12.49 -0.38
CA PHE A 26 0.34 13.65 0.50
C PHE A 26 0.73 14.91 -0.25
N ASP A 27 1.46 14.79 -1.36
CA ASP A 27 1.86 15.94 -2.20
C ASP A 27 0.65 16.59 -2.88
N VAL A 28 -0.45 15.83 -3.04
CA VAL A 28 -1.72 16.33 -3.58
C VAL A 28 -2.63 16.84 -2.46
N LEU A 29 -2.87 16.01 -1.44
CA LEU A 29 -3.89 16.28 -0.43
C LEU A 29 -3.49 17.39 0.56
N ILE A 30 -2.23 17.42 1.01
CA ILE A 30 -1.79 18.39 2.01
C ILE A 30 -1.90 19.82 1.48
N PRO A 31 -1.38 20.16 0.28
CA PRO A 31 -1.50 21.52 -0.23
C PRO A 31 -2.97 21.92 -0.47
N ALA A 32 -3.82 20.98 -0.90
CA ALA A 32 -5.25 21.24 -1.06
C ALA A 32 -5.94 21.54 0.29
N TYR A 33 -5.66 20.73 1.31
CA TYR A 33 -6.20 20.93 2.65
C TYR A 33 -5.73 22.26 3.27
N GLU A 34 -4.42 22.53 3.26
CA GLU A 34 -3.85 23.77 3.83
C GLU A 34 -4.44 25.03 3.19
N ARG A 35 -4.69 25.02 1.86
CA ARG A 35 -5.33 26.14 1.15
C ARG A 35 -6.82 26.28 1.47
N SER A 36 -7.55 25.16 1.58
CA SER A 36 -8.99 25.16 1.85
C SER A 36 -9.33 25.46 3.32
N SER A 37 -8.39 25.18 4.23
CA SER A 37 -8.62 25.27 5.65
C SER A 37 -8.78 26.71 6.10
N ARG A 38 -9.85 26.98 6.85
CA ARG A 38 -10.06 28.28 7.51
C ARG A 38 -9.14 28.48 8.72
N TYR A 39 -8.40 27.45 9.13
CA TYR A 39 -7.70 27.38 10.40
C TYR A 39 -6.19 27.67 10.34
N ASN A 40 -5.65 28.14 9.20
CA ASN A 40 -4.22 28.45 9.03
C ASN A 40 -3.31 27.31 9.54
N VAL A 41 -3.58 26.10 9.07
CA VAL A 41 -2.92 24.86 9.49
C VAL A 41 -1.68 24.61 8.62
N ARG A 42 -0.61 24.09 9.23
CA ARG A 42 0.52 23.48 8.55
C ARG A 42 0.57 21.99 8.88
N VAL A 43 0.64 21.13 7.88
CA VAL A 43 0.69 19.68 8.05
C VAL A 43 2.14 19.20 7.97
N ARG A 44 2.54 18.34 8.91
CA ARG A 44 3.84 17.67 8.92
C ARG A 44 3.63 16.17 8.95
N VAL A 45 4.24 15.43 8.03
CA VAL A 45 4.14 13.96 7.96
C VAL A 45 5.41 13.34 8.51
N ILE A 46 5.24 12.34 9.38
CA ILE A 46 6.31 11.42 9.84
C ILE A 46 6.06 10.07 9.17
N ALA A 47 6.75 9.83 8.05
CA ALA A 47 6.59 8.60 7.25
C ALA A 47 7.61 7.53 7.67
N VAL A 48 7.11 6.41 8.21
CA VAL A 48 7.93 5.29 8.74
C VAL A 48 7.25 3.94 8.48
N GLY A 49 7.78 2.81 8.94
CA GLY A 49 7.02 1.55 8.90
C GLY A 49 5.77 1.58 9.81
N THR A 50 4.70 0.87 9.45
CA THR A 50 3.40 0.85 10.16
C THR A 50 3.53 0.69 11.66
N GLY A 51 4.30 -0.30 12.14
CA GLY A 51 4.51 -0.51 13.57
C GLY A 51 5.20 0.66 14.27
N LYS A 52 6.10 1.37 13.59
CA LYS A 52 6.74 2.59 14.13
C LYS A 52 5.76 3.77 14.13
N ALA A 53 4.96 3.95 13.09
CA ALA A 53 3.94 5.00 13.03
C ALA A 53 2.92 4.87 14.18
N ILE A 54 2.45 3.64 14.42
CA ILE A 54 1.56 3.34 15.55
C ILE A 54 2.22 3.67 16.89
N ARG A 55 3.49 3.31 17.10
CA ARG A 55 4.22 3.64 18.34
C ARG A 55 4.36 5.14 18.56
N ILE A 56 4.62 5.91 17.51
CA ILE A 56 4.70 7.39 17.55
C ILE A 56 3.35 7.96 17.98
N ALA A 57 2.26 7.52 17.34
CA ALA A 57 0.91 7.97 17.68
C ALA A 57 0.51 7.57 19.12
N LYS A 58 0.83 6.36 19.58
CA LYS A 58 0.57 5.92 20.96
C LYS A 58 1.24 6.79 22.02
N LYS A 59 2.39 7.39 21.70
CA LYS A 59 3.13 8.29 22.60
C LYS A 59 2.60 9.72 22.60
N GLY A 60 1.59 10.03 21.78
CA GLY A 60 1.09 11.40 21.60
C GLY A 60 2.04 12.29 20.80
N GLU A 61 2.98 11.70 20.04
CA GLU A 61 3.93 12.46 19.20
C GLU A 61 3.34 12.85 17.83
N ALA A 62 2.12 12.40 17.53
CA ALA A 62 1.35 12.75 16.34
C ALA A 62 -0.13 12.96 16.68
N ASP A 63 -0.78 13.88 15.98
CA ASP A 63 -2.20 14.22 16.15
C ASP A 63 -3.13 13.27 15.37
N LEU A 64 -2.62 12.70 14.28
CA LEU A 64 -3.35 11.79 13.41
C LEU A 64 -2.49 10.60 13.02
N LEU A 65 -3.10 9.41 13.03
CA LEU A 65 -2.50 8.18 12.50
C LEU A 65 -3.14 7.86 11.15
N PHE A 66 -2.31 7.70 10.11
CA PHE A 66 -2.76 7.37 8.75
C PHE A 66 -2.01 6.14 8.25
N VAL A 67 -2.63 4.96 8.39
CA VAL A 67 -2.04 3.66 8.03
C VAL A 67 -3.06 2.81 7.29
N HIS A 68 -2.65 1.61 6.86
CA HIS A 68 -3.45 0.65 6.12
C HIS A 68 -3.26 -0.77 6.69
N ASP A 69 -3.52 -0.92 7.98
CA ASP A 69 -3.43 -2.19 8.73
C ASP A 69 -4.65 -2.29 9.66
N PRO A 70 -5.81 -2.73 9.15
CA PRO A 70 -7.08 -2.72 9.88
C PRO A 70 -6.99 -3.40 11.25
N PHE A 71 -6.29 -4.55 11.32
CA PHE A 71 -6.12 -5.30 12.55
C PHE A 71 -5.39 -4.49 13.64
N ARG A 72 -4.27 -3.85 13.29
CA ARG A 72 -3.54 -3.04 14.27
C ARG A 72 -4.24 -1.70 14.56
N GLU A 73 -4.97 -1.13 13.61
CA GLU A 73 -5.81 0.05 13.80
C GLU A 73 -6.93 -0.20 14.82
N GLU A 74 -7.64 -1.32 14.69
CA GLU A 74 -8.73 -1.68 15.60
C GLU A 74 -8.21 -1.88 17.03
N LYS A 75 -7.07 -2.57 17.18
CA LYS A 75 -6.38 -2.69 18.48
C LYS A 75 -5.92 -1.34 19.04
N PHE A 76 -5.51 -0.41 18.18
CA PHE A 76 -5.10 0.93 18.59
C PHE A 76 -6.27 1.73 19.18
N VAL A 77 -7.44 1.65 18.55
CA VAL A 77 -8.68 2.30 19.04
C VAL A 77 -9.22 1.61 20.29
N ALA A 78 -9.30 0.27 20.28
CA ALA A 78 -9.76 -0.50 21.44
C ALA A 78 -8.88 -0.29 22.68
N GLY A 79 -7.58 -0.01 22.48
CA GLY A 79 -6.65 0.37 23.55
C GLY A 79 -6.77 1.83 24.02
N GLY A 80 -7.69 2.62 23.48
CA GLY A 80 -7.93 4.02 23.88
C GLY A 80 -6.92 5.04 23.33
N TYR A 81 -6.05 4.65 22.39
CA TYR A 81 -5.01 5.53 21.85
C TYR A 81 -5.49 6.43 20.70
N GLY A 82 -6.64 6.11 20.12
CA GLY A 82 -7.22 6.83 19.00
C GLY A 82 -8.72 6.92 19.12
N VAL A 83 -9.27 7.99 18.55
CA VAL A 83 -10.71 8.21 18.43
C VAL A 83 -11.04 8.43 16.96
N ASN A 84 -12.29 8.14 16.56
CA ASN A 84 -12.79 8.44 15.21
C ASN A 84 -12.01 7.77 14.07
N ARG A 85 -11.81 6.45 14.13
CA ARG A 85 -11.28 5.66 13.01
C ARG A 85 -12.21 5.78 11.80
N ARG A 86 -11.64 6.14 10.64
CA ARG A 86 -12.36 6.24 9.37
C ARG A 86 -11.55 5.60 8.26
N ALA A 87 -12.20 4.77 7.47
CA ALA A 87 -11.65 4.33 6.20
C ALA A 87 -11.69 5.51 5.20
N VAL A 88 -10.57 5.81 4.56
CA VAL A 88 -10.44 6.91 3.59
C VAL A 88 -10.14 6.38 2.19
N MET A 89 -9.49 5.22 2.09
CA MET A 89 -9.11 4.56 0.85
C MET A 89 -8.89 3.07 1.10
N HIS A 90 -8.92 2.30 0.02
CA HIS A 90 -8.46 0.92 -0.03
C HIS A 90 -7.45 0.80 -1.18
N ASN A 91 -6.63 -0.24 -1.12
CA ASN A 91 -5.78 -0.60 -2.25
C ASN A 91 -6.55 -1.54 -3.16
N GLU A 92 -6.37 -1.39 -4.46
CA GLU A 92 -6.70 -2.41 -5.44
C GLU A 92 -5.38 -3.04 -5.93
N PHE A 93 -5.42 -4.36 -6.12
CA PHE A 93 -4.34 -5.11 -6.74
C PHE A 93 -4.83 -5.61 -8.08
N VAL A 94 -3.94 -5.58 -9.08
CA VAL A 94 -4.22 -6.06 -10.42
C VAL A 94 -3.17 -7.08 -10.81
N ILE A 95 -3.59 -8.11 -11.54
CA ILE A 95 -2.68 -9.02 -12.22
C ILE A 95 -2.41 -8.42 -13.59
N VAL A 96 -1.14 -8.24 -13.91
CA VAL A 96 -0.69 -7.76 -15.22
C VAL A 96 0.10 -8.87 -15.89
N GLY A 97 0.22 -8.84 -17.21
CA GLY A 97 0.93 -9.89 -17.93
C GLY A 97 1.02 -9.59 -19.43
N PRO A 98 1.47 -10.58 -20.22
CA PRO A 98 1.64 -10.44 -21.66
C PRO A 98 0.34 -10.08 -22.40
N GLU A 99 0.45 -9.35 -23.51
CA GLU A 99 -0.70 -8.95 -24.33
C GLU A 99 -1.45 -10.16 -24.92
N ASP A 100 -0.71 -11.21 -25.28
CA ASP A 100 -1.22 -12.48 -25.82
C ASP A 100 -1.84 -13.39 -24.76
N ASP A 101 -1.76 -13.04 -23.47
CA ASP A 101 -2.40 -13.73 -22.34
C ASP A 101 -2.24 -15.26 -22.40
N PRO A 102 -1.01 -15.81 -22.31
CA PRO A 102 -0.77 -17.24 -22.47
C PRO A 102 -1.44 -18.12 -21.41
N ALA A 103 -1.78 -17.56 -20.23
CA ALA A 103 -2.54 -18.25 -19.19
C ALA A 103 -4.07 -18.14 -19.38
N GLY A 104 -4.54 -17.27 -20.28
CA GLY A 104 -5.96 -17.07 -20.55
C GLY A 104 -6.75 -16.53 -19.36
N ILE A 105 -6.15 -15.63 -18.56
CA ILE A 105 -6.76 -15.11 -17.33
C ILE A 105 -7.64 -13.87 -17.55
N ARG A 106 -7.62 -13.29 -18.76
CA ARG A 106 -8.39 -12.08 -19.06
C ARG A 106 -9.89 -12.35 -18.98
N GLY A 107 -10.58 -11.60 -18.12
CA GLY A 107 -12.02 -11.71 -17.93
C GLY A 107 -12.46 -12.68 -16.83
N LEU A 108 -11.51 -13.27 -16.10
CA LEU A 108 -11.82 -14.01 -14.88
C LEU A 108 -12.21 -13.05 -13.75
N ASP A 109 -13.15 -13.48 -12.91
CA ASP A 109 -13.70 -12.67 -11.81
C ASP A 109 -12.97 -12.93 -10.47
N SER A 110 -12.03 -13.88 -10.44
CA SER A 110 -11.32 -14.31 -9.24
C SER A 110 -9.80 -14.29 -9.43
N ALA A 111 -9.09 -13.66 -8.49
CA ALA A 111 -7.63 -13.69 -8.46
C ALA A 111 -7.08 -15.10 -8.21
N ALA A 112 -7.78 -15.91 -7.41
CA ALA A 112 -7.39 -17.30 -7.15
C ALA A 112 -7.51 -18.14 -8.43
N GLU A 113 -8.61 -17.98 -9.18
CA GLU A 113 -8.83 -18.68 -10.46
C GLU A 113 -7.77 -18.27 -11.50
N ALA A 114 -7.41 -16.99 -11.55
CA ALA A 114 -6.31 -16.53 -12.41
C ALA A 114 -4.96 -17.16 -12.02
N PHE A 115 -4.68 -17.29 -10.72
CA PHE A 115 -3.45 -17.92 -10.23
C PHE A 115 -3.42 -19.43 -10.54
N GLU A 116 -4.56 -20.12 -10.43
CA GLU A 116 -4.74 -21.51 -10.86
C GLU A 116 -4.39 -21.67 -12.34
N HIS A 117 -4.98 -20.86 -13.22
CA HIS A 117 -4.71 -20.86 -14.65
C HIS A 117 -3.23 -20.60 -15.00
N ILE A 118 -2.58 -19.64 -14.32
CA ILE A 118 -1.15 -19.37 -14.50
C ILE A 118 -0.32 -20.62 -14.14
N ALA A 119 -0.65 -21.28 -13.04
CA ALA A 119 0.05 -22.48 -12.59
C ALA A 119 -0.19 -23.69 -13.50
N GLU A 120 -1.42 -23.89 -13.98
CA GLU A 120 -1.82 -24.98 -14.87
C GLU A 120 -1.15 -24.87 -16.23
N THR A 121 -1.10 -23.67 -16.81
CA THR A 121 -0.41 -23.41 -18.08
C THR A 121 1.11 -23.38 -17.93
N GLY A 122 1.62 -23.28 -16.70
CA GLY A 122 3.04 -23.08 -16.42
C GLY A 122 3.55 -21.74 -16.97
N SER A 123 2.66 -20.75 -17.07
CA SER A 123 3.02 -19.42 -17.52
C SER A 123 3.95 -18.75 -16.52
N ALA A 124 4.94 -18.03 -17.02
CA ALA A 124 5.93 -17.38 -16.17
C ALA A 124 5.25 -16.37 -15.23
N PHE A 125 5.63 -16.37 -13.95
CA PHE A 125 5.15 -15.48 -12.91
C PHE A 125 6.34 -14.89 -12.14
N VAL A 126 6.38 -13.58 -11.96
CA VAL A 126 7.45 -12.89 -11.22
C VAL A 126 6.92 -12.36 -9.91
N SER A 127 7.28 -13.06 -8.83
CA SER A 127 7.07 -12.60 -7.47
C SER A 127 7.99 -11.43 -7.14
N ARG A 128 7.48 -10.51 -6.30
CA ARG A 128 8.32 -9.50 -5.65
C ARG A 128 9.40 -10.16 -4.79
N GLY A 129 9.06 -11.23 -4.07
CA GLY A 129 9.99 -11.99 -3.22
C GLY A 129 10.76 -11.13 -2.20
N ASP A 130 10.16 -10.05 -1.72
CA ASP A 130 10.82 -9.01 -0.91
C ASP A 130 10.17 -8.79 0.47
N ASP A 131 9.32 -9.71 0.91
CA ASP A 131 8.56 -9.66 2.18
C ASP A 131 7.69 -8.38 2.35
N SER A 132 7.42 -7.66 1.27
CA SER A 132 6.55 -6.47 1.31
C SER A 132 5.07 -6.85 1.41
N GLY A 133 4.21 -5.89 1.74
CA GLY A 133 2.77 -6.13 1.80
C GLY A 133 2.16 -6.64 0.49
N THR A 134 2.73 -6.28 -0.67
CA THR A 134 2.32 -6.84 -1.97
C THR A 134 2.74 -8.30 -2.10
N ASN A 135 3.95 -8.65 -1.67
CA ASN A 135 4.42 -10.03 -1.69
C ASN A 135 3.61 -10.91 -0.72
N MET A 136 3.27 -10.39 0.46
CA MET A 136 2.37 -11.09 1.37
C MET A 136 1.00 -11.30 0.73
N LYS A 137 0.41 -10.28 0.11
CA LYS A 137 -0.89 -10.42 -0.55
C LYS A 137 -0.87 -11.41 -1.72
N GLU A 138 0.22 -11.44 -2.49
CA GLU A 138 0.45 -12.44 -3.53
C GLU A 138 0.50 -13.86 -2.94
N LEU A 139 1.27 -14.08 -1.87
CA LEU A 139 1.35 -15.38 -1.20
C LEU A 139 0.01 -15.83 -0.61
N ASP A 140 -0.79 -14.90 -0.07
CA ASP A 140 -2.14 -15.19 0.40
C ASP A 140 -3.03 -15.70 -0.75
N ILE A 141 -2.92 -15.12 -1.96
CA ILE A 141 -3.72 -15.57 -3.13
C ILE A 141 -3.26 -16.96 -3.60
N TRP A 142 -1.96 -17.24 -3.58
CA TRP A 142 -1.44 -18.59 -3.86
C TRP A 142 -1.97 -19.63 -2.87
N GLU A 143 -2.03 -19.26 -1.58
CA GLU A 143 -2.62 -20.11 -0.54
C GLU A 143 -4.13 -20.32 -0.75
N ASP A 144 -4.87 -19.25 -1.08
CA ASP A 144 -6.31 -19.32 -1.41
C ASP A 144 -6.58 -20.23 -2.62
N ALA A 145 -5.68 -20.24 -3.61
CA ALA A 145 -5.69 -21.14 -4.77
C ALA A 145 -5.19 -22.57 -4.45
N GLY A 146 -4.74 -22.84 -3.21
CA GLY A 146 -4.21 -24.14 -2.80
C GLY A 146 -2.89 -24.54 -3.48
N ILE A 147 -2.14 -23.57 -4.03
CA ILE A 147 -0.94 -23.81 -4.83
C ILE A 147 0.29 -23.28 -4.10
N ASN A 148 1.33 -24.11 -3.96
CA ASN A 148 2.66 -23.64 -3.57
C ASN A 148 3.54 -23.44 -4.81
N PRO A 149 3.81 -22.19 -5.22
CA PRO A 149 4.57 -21.91 -6.44
C PRO A 149 6.09 -22.00 -6.22
N ARG A 150 6.57 -22.10 -4.97
CA ARG A 150 8.01 -22.12 -4.68
C ARG A 150 8.69 -23.32 -5.32
N GLY A 151 9.82 -23.06 -5.98
CA GLY A 151 10.61 -24.09 -6.67
C GLY A 151 10.01 -24.57 -8.00
N LYS A 152 8.89 -23.98 -8.47
CA LYS A 152 8.34 -24.25 -9.80
C LYS A 152 9.16 -23.48 -10.83
N GLY A 153 9.45 -24.11 -11.98
CA GLY A 153 10.28 -23.51 -13.03
C GLY A 153 9.67 -22.27 -13.71
N TRP A 154 8.37 -22.02 -13.49
CA TRP A 154 7.64 -20.85 -13.98
C TRP A 154 7.52 -19.74 -12.95
N TYR A 155 7.90 -19.94 -11.69
CA TYR A 155 7.80 -18.94 -10.63
C TYR A 155 9.18 -18.37 -10.30
N PHE A 156 9.32 -17.04 -10.39
CA PHE A 156 10.59 -16.33 -10.22
C PHE A 156 10.49 -15.30 -9.10
N GLU A 157 11.33 -15.40 -8.08
CA GLU A 157 11.41 -14.40 -7.00
C GLU A 157 12.45 -13.34 -7.38
N ALA A 158 12.00 -12.09 -7.58
CA ALA A 158 12.88 -11.01 -8.01
C ALA A 158 13.70 -10.38 -6.85
N GLY A 159 13.20 -10.46 -5.61
CA GLY A 159 13.78 -9.77 -4.45
C GLY A 159 13.84 -8.25 -4.63
N ALA A 160 12.88 -7.69 -5.37
CA ALA A 160 12.96 -6.33 -5.91
C ALA A 160 11.71 -5.50 -5.60
N LYS A 161 11.81 -4.18 -5.78
CA LYS A 161 10.68 -3.25 -5.60
C LYS A 161 9.71 -3.34 -6.79
N MET A 162 8.51 -2.78 -6.63
CA MET A 162 7.42 -2.84 -7.63
C MET A 162 7.86 -2.57 -9.06
N GLY A 163 8.52 -1.43 -9.31
CA GLY A 163 8.91 -1.05 -10.67
C GLY A 163 9.90 -2.03 -11.30
N ASP A 164 10.89 -2.49 -10.54
CA ASP A 164 11.89 -3.44 -11.02
C ASP A 164 11.29 -4.82 -11.30
N THR A 165 10.33 -5.26 -10.48
CA THR A 165 9.58 -6.50 -10.69
C THR A 165 8.74 -6.45 -11.96
N LEU A 166 8.06 -5.33 -12.24
CA LEU A 166 7.29 -5.17 -13.48
C LEU A 166 8.21 -5.20 -14.71
N ILE A 167 9.38 -4.57 -14.65
CA ILE A 167 10.38 -4.62 -15.74
C ILE A 167 10.90 -6.05 -15.93
N ALA A 168 11.11 -6.80 -14.85
CA ALA A 168 11.55 -8.19 -14.92
C ALA A 168 10.45 -9.10 -15.51
N ALA A 169 9.18 -8.87 -15.16
CA ALA A 169 8.04 -9.58 -15.71
C ALA A 169 7.89 -9.34 -17.22
N ASP A 170 7.95 -8.09 -17.66
CA ASP A 170 7.90 -7.71 -19.08
C ASP A 170 8.98 -8.41 -19.92
N ARG A 171 10.24 -8.37 -19.45
CA ARG A 171 11.37 -9.05 -20.12
C ARG A 171 11.19 -10.56 -20.22
N LYS A 172 10.49 -11.17 -19.26
CA LYS A 172 10.20 -12.60 -19.22
C LYS A 172 8.93 -12.97 -19.96
N LYS A 173 8.13 -12.01 -20.40
CA LYS A 173 6.74 -12.22 -20.81
C LYS A 173 5.98 -12.99 -19.74
N ALA A 174 6.08 -12.51 -18.50
CA ALA A 174 5.50 -13.11 -17.32
C ALA A 174 4.37 -12.26 -16.76
N TYR A 175 3.60 -12.87 -15.87
CA TYR A 175 2.64 -12.21 -14.98
C TYR A 175 3.33 -11.65 -13.73
#